data_AF-G2RCV2-F1
#
_entry.id   AF-G2RCV2-F1
#
_cell.length_a   1.000
_cell.length_b   1.000
_cell.length_c   1.000
_cell.angle_alpha   90.00
_cell.angle_beta   90.00
_cell.angle_gamma   90.00
#
_symmetry.space_group_name_H-M   'P 1'
#
loop_
_entity.id
_entity.type
_entity.pdbx_description
1 polymer ?
#
loop_
_entity_poly.entity_id
_entity_poly.type
_entity_poly.pdbx_seq_one_letter_code
_entity_poly.pdbx_strand_id
1 'polypeptide(L)'
;MAGSLNWAVFVSFDDGVKWVLRSPRRSFLSDEYASRILLSEVATLRYIKAHSQVPVPEVFAYSASRDNDIGIPYILMSRAAGQPLSQYNWPQPPCQPPSEGPLGDALRPLSEEDMKKLATQLAHIVLQLSRLRFDKIGSLFQDDKGNYIVGECLSQSLTWQYRDSLEDINRGPFDSERAYLESLVSAFIRHAKELPVGPLS
;
A
#
# COMPACT_ATOMS: atom_id res chain seq x y z
N MET A 1 -0.67 -1.61 -16.19
CA MET A 1 0.38 -0.81 -15.52
C MET A 1 0.97 -1.63 -14.39
N ALA A 2 2.27 -1.53 -14.14
CA ALA A 2 2.92 -2.26 -13.05
C ALA A 2 3.57 -1.27 -12.09
N GLY A 3 3.24 -1.38 -10.80
CA GLY A 3 4.00 -0.75 -9.73
C GLY A 3 5.12 -1.67 -9.23
N SER A 4 5.81 -1.27 -8.17
CA SER A 4 6.82 -2.09 -7.50
C SER A 4 6.23 -3.35 -6.87
N LEU A 5 4.98 -3.30 -6.40
CA LEU A 5 4.38 -4.35 -5.55
C LEU A 5 3.21 -5.10 -6.18
N ASN A 6 2.46 -4.41 -7.01
CA ASN A 6 1.26 -4.95 -7.65
C ASN A 6 1.33 -4.64 -9.14
N TRP A 7 0.81 -5.54 -9.95
CA TRP A 7 0.40 -5.21 -11.30
C TRP A 7 -1.10 -4.96 -11.32
N ALA A 8 -1.54 -4.11 -12.24
CA ALA A 8 -2.93 -3.71 -12.36
C ALA A 8 -3.37 -3.72 -13.83
N VAL A 9 -4.55 -4.27 -14.08
CA VAL A 9 -5.26 -4.24 -15.36
C VAL A 9 -6.55 -3.44 -15.17
N PHE A 10 -6.87 -2.61 -16.16
CA PHE A 10 -8.12 -1.87 -16.19
C PHE A 10 -9.15 -2.64 -17.01
N VAL A 11 -10.30 -2.88 -16.42
CA VAL A 11 -11.46 -3.44 -17.12
C VAL A 11 -12.36 -2.27 -17.49
N SER A 12 -12.63 -2.08 -18.77
CA SER A 12 -13.54 -1.03 -19.26
C SER A 12 -14.80 -1.69 -19.79
N PHE A 13 -15.95 -1.23 -19.32
CA PHE A 13 -17.26 -1.70 -19.74
C PHE A 13 -17.83 -0.76 -20.81
N ASP A 14 -18.77 -1.26 -21.61
CA ASP A 14 -19.37 -0.52 -22.73
C ASP A 14 -20.18 0.71 -22.26
N ASP A 15 -20.63 0.71 -21.01
CA ASP A 15 -21.30 1.83 -20.34
C ASP A 15 -20.31 2.93 -19.86
N GLY A 16 -19.01 2.75 -20.10
CA GLY A 16 -17.95 3.67 -19.71
C GLY A 16 -17.42 3.48 -18.29
N VAL A 17 -17.99 2.55 -17.51
CA VAL A 17 -17.48 2.22 -16.18
C VAL A 17 -16.09 1.58 -16.30
N LYS A 18 -15.20 1.91 -15.35
CA LYS A 18 -13.84 1.36 -15.30
C LYS A 18 -13.55 0.75 -13.94
N TRP A 19 -13.15 -0.50 -13.95
CA TRP A 19 -12.67 -1.23 -12.78
C TRP A 19 -11.17 -1.49 -12.88
N VAL A 20 -10.59 -1.82 -11.74
CA VAL A 20 -9.18 -2.18 -11.62
C VAL A 20 -9.10 -3.55 -10.99
N LEU A 21 -8.45 -4.49 -11.68
CA LEU A 21 -8.00 -5.74 -11.11
C LEU A 21 -6.53 -5.57 -10.71
N ARG A 22 -6.21 -5.77 -9.43
CA ARG A 22 -4.86 -5.71 -8.88
C ARG A 22 -4.44 -7.07 -8.37
N SER A 23 -3.20 -7.46 -8.63
CA SER A 23 -2.60 -8.68 -8.11
C SER A 23 -1.18 -8.40 -7.59
N PRO A 24 -0.76 -9.04 -6.48
CA PRO A 24 0.62 -9.00 -5.99
C PRO A 24 1.63 -9.46 -7.03
N ARG A 25 2.80 -8.83 -7.06
CA ARG A 25 3.98 -9.31 -7.81
C ARG A 25 4.76 -10.30 -6.95
N ARG A 26 5.16 -11.41 -7.56
CA ARG A 26 5.96 -12.48 -6.96
C ARG A 26 7.45 -12.11 -6.95
N SER A 27 7.91 -11.27 -6.03
CA SER A 27 9.34 -10.93 -6.01
C SER A 27 10.00 -10.81 -4.64
N PHE A 28 9.28 -10.41 -3.59
CA PHE A 28 9.92 -10.09 -2.31
C PHE A 28 9.34 -10.82 -1.10
N LEU A 29 8.37 -11.71 -1.32
CA LEU A 29 7.51 -12.33 -0.31
C LEU A 29 7.11 -13.75 -0.71
N SER A 30 6.87 -14.60 0.28
CA SER A 30 6.18 -15.88 0.13
C SER A 30 4.73 -15.70 -0.32
N ASP A 31 4.17 -16.74 -0.95
CA ASP A 31 2.76 -16.75 -1.38
C ASP A 31 1.80 -16.60 -0.19
N GLU A 32 2.17 -17.12 0.99
CA GLU A 32 1.39 -16.98 2.23
C GLU A 32 1.31 -15.50 2.65
N TYR A 33 2.45 -14.81 2.78
CA TYR A 33 2.45 -13.40 3.18
C TYR A 33 1.82 -12.48 2.13
N ALA A 34 2.00 -12.78 0.85
CA ALA A 34 1.30 -12.08 -0.22
C ALA A 34 -0.23 -12.18 -0.06
N SER A 35 -0.73 -13.35 0.33
CA SER A 35 -2.15 -13.59 0.61
C SER A 35 -2.62 -12.79 1.83
N ARG A 36 -1.83 -12.77 2.91
CA ARG A 36 -2.16 -12.01 4.13
C ARG A 36 -2.17 -10.50 3.90
N ILE A 37 -1.22 -9.97 3.12
CA ILE A 37 -1.19 -8.55 2.71
C ILE A 37 -2.43 -8.21 1.89
N LEU A 38 -2.82 -9.08 0.95
CA LEU A 38 -4.03 -8.87 0.15
C LEU A 38 -5.28 -8.79 1.04
N LEU A 39 -5.44 -9.73 1.97
CA LEU A 39 -6.55 -9.72 2.93
C LEU A 39 -6.55 -8.45 3.79
N SER A 40 -5.37 -8.01 4.24
CA SER A 40 -5.25 -6.80 5.03
C SER A 40 -5.53 -5.52 4.24
N GLU A 41 -5.14 -5.47 2.97
CA GLU A 41 -5.47 -4.37 2.06
C GLU A 41 -6.98 -4.25 1.86
N VAL A 42 -7.67 -5.38 1.63
CA VAL A 42 -9.13 -5.43 1.52
C VAL A 42 -9.81 -4.95 2.81
N ALA A 43 -9.39 -5.47 3.97
CA ALA A 43 -9.93 -5.07 5.26
C ALA A 43 -9.74 -3.57 5.51
N THR A 44 -8.55 -3.04 5.19
CA THR A 44 -8.22 -1.62 5.35
C THR A 44 -9.07 -0.72 4.46
N LEU A 45 -9.23 -1.07 3.17
CA LEU A 45 -10.07 -0.30 2.23
C LEU A 45 -11.53 -0.25 2.72
N ARG A 46 -12.07 -1.40 3.13
CA ARG A 46 -13.44 -1.49 3.66
C ARG A 46 -13.60 -0.70 4.96
N TYR A 47 -12.63 -0.78 5.86
CA TYR A 47 -12.67 -0.05 7.12
C TYR A 47 -12.65 1.47 6.92
N ILE A 48 -11.73 1.97 6.09
CA ILE A 48 -11.63 3.41 5.78
C ILE A 48 -12.91 3.91 5.12
N LYS A 49 -13.48 3.15 4.17
CA LYS A 49 -14.75 3.49 3.51
C LYS A 49 -15.92 3.58 4.50
N ALA A 50 -15.96 2.69 5.49
CA ALA A 50 -17.05 2.63 6.46
C ALA A 50 -16.93 3.67 7.60
N HIS A 51 -15.71 4.08 7.96
CA HIS A 51 -15.46 4.89 9.17
C HIS A 51 -14.91 6.29 8.88
N SER A 52 -14.79 6.69 7.62
CA SER A 52 -14.30 8.02 7.25
C SER A 52 -14.91 8.52 5.94
N GLN A 53 -14.72 9.81 5.65
CA GLN A 53 -15.09 10.40 4.37
C GLN A 53 -13.94 10.37 3.34
N VAL A 54 -12.85 9.65 3.63
CA VAL A 54 -11.71 9.56 2.71
C VAL A 54 -12.15 8.77 1.47
N PRO A 55 -12.01 9.33 0.26
CA PRO A 55 -12.35 8.62 -0.95
C PRO A 55 -11.35 7.49 -1.18
N VAL A 56 -11.82 6.25 -1.04
CA VAL A 56 -11.06 5.03 -1.33
C VAL A 56 -11.77 4.19 -2.40
N PRO A 57 -11.03 3.39 -3.19
CA PRO A 57 -11.64 2.43 -4.11
C PRO A 57 -12.62 1.50 -3.42
N GLU A 58 -13.72 1.19 -4.10
CA GLU A 58 -14.70 0.23 -3.64
C GLU A 58 -14.28 -1.17 -4.06
N VAL A 59 -14.10 -2.08 -3.10
CA VAL A 59 -13.79 -3.48 -3.38
C VAL A 59 -15.06 -4.22 -3.78
N PHE A 60 -15.10 -4.73 -5.00
CA PHE A 60 -16.21 -5.53 -5.52
C PHE A 60 -16.02 -7.03 -5.25
N ALA A 61 -14.81 -7.54 -5.48
CA ALA A 61 -14.45 -8.93 -5.26
C ALA A 61 -12.95 -9.05 -4.95
N TYR A 62 -12.55 -10.14 -4.29
CA TYR A 62 -11.15 -10.45 -4.06
C TYR A 62 -10.98 -11.96 -3.85
N SER A 63 -9.78 -12.46 -4.15
CA SER A 63 -9.33 -13.80 -3.76
C SER A 63 -7.90 -13.71 -3.28
N ALA A 64 -7.62 -14.25 -2.11
CA ALA A 64 -6.25 -14.41 -1.61
C ALA A 64 -5.62 -15.74 -2.09
N SER A 65 -6.44 -16.73 -2.45
CA SER A 65 -5.99 -18.02 -2.94
C SER A 65 -5.76 -18.00 -4.46
N ARG A 66 -4.89 -18.88 -4.95
CA ARG A 66 -4.77 -19.22 -6.38
C ARG A 66 -5.86 -20.18 -6.86
N ASP A 67 -6.53 -20.84 -5.93
CA ASP A 67 -7.67 -21.72 -6.19
C ASP A 67 -8.93 -20.87 -6.43
N ASN A 68 -8.98 -20.26 -7.60
CA ASN A 68 -10.10 -19.48 -8.13
C ASN A 68 -10.05 -19.48 -9.66
N ASP A 69 -11.14 -19.08 -10.31
CA ASP A 69 -11.29 -19.13 -11.77
C ASP A 69 -10.21 -18.36 -12.57
N ILE A 70 -9.54 -17.38 -11.95
CA ILE A 70 -8.48 -16.57 -12.58
C ILE A 70 -7.08 -17.19 -12.34
N GLY A 71 -6.94 -18.10 -11.37
CA GLY A 71 -5.67 -18.78 -11.06
C GLY A 71 -4.62 -17.92 -10.33
N ILE A 72 -4.99 -16.71 -9.89
CA ILE A 72 -4.12 -15.75 -9.20
C ILE A 72 -4.84 -15.08 -8.03
N PRO A 73 -4.12 -14.62 -6.99
CA PRO A 73 -4.70 -13.73 -6.00
C PRO A 73 -5.02 -12.37 -6.61
N TYR A 74 -6.17 -11.78 -6.29
CA TYR A 74 -6.57 -10.49 -6.85
C TYR A 74 -7.47 -9.69 -5.92
N ILE A 75 -7.51 -8.38 -6.15
CA ILE A 75 -8.55 -7.46 -5.69
C ILE A 75 -9.16 -6.80 -6.93
N LEU A 76 -10.46 -6.98 -7.11
CA LEU A 76 -11.27 -6.30 -8.12
C LEU A 76 -12.01 -5.14 -7.44
N MET A 77 -11.78 -3.93 -7.92
CA MET A 77 -12.27 -2.71 -7.26
C MET A 77 -12.57 -1.59 -8.26
N SER A 78 -13.26 -0.56 -7.80
CA SER A 78 -13.53 0.63 -8.61
C SER A 78 -12.23 1.38 -8.96
N ARG A 79 -12.22 2.06 -10.11
CA ARG A 79 -11.15 3.00 -10.42
C ARG A 79 -11.29 4.24 -9.55
N ALA A 80 -10.22 4.62 -8.85
CA ALA A 80 -10.17 5.88 -8.12
C ALA A 80 -10.44 7.05 -9.08
N ALA A 81 -11.39 7.93 -8.70
CA ALA A 81 -11.69 9.13 -9.46
C ALA A 81 -10.55 10.15 -9.30
N GLY A 82 -10.17 10.79 -10.40
CA GLY A 82 -9.14 11.84 -10.41
C GLY A 82 -7.99 11.56 -11.36
N GLN A 83 -6.97 12.42 -11.29
CA GLN A 83 -5.76 12.35 -12.09
C GLN A 83 -4.54 12.18 -11.16
N PRO A 84 -3.54 11.37 -11.54
CA PRO A 84 -2.29 11.30 -10.80
C PRO A 84 -1.58 12.66 -10.77
N LEU A 85 -1.12 13.09 -9.59
CA LEU A 85 -0.36 14.33 -9.43
C LEU A 85 0.97 14.34 -10.20
N SER A 86 1.48 13.17 -10.59
CA SER A 86 2.66 13.02 -11.44
C SER A 86 2.45 13.57 -12.87
N GLN A 87 1.21 13.90 -13.25
CA GLN A 87 0.88 14.54 -14.53
C GLN A 87 0.95 16.08 -14.47
N TYR A 88 1.30 16.65 -13.31
CA TYR A 88 1.34 18.09 -13.09
C TYR A 88 2.78 18.56 -12.89
N ASN A 89 3.06 19.75 -13.41
CA ASN A 89 4.31 20.47 -13.17
C ASN A 89 4.16 21.31 -11.90
N TRP A 90 5.01 21.04 -10.92
CA TRP A 90 5.00 21.73 -9.64
C TRP A 90 5.79 23.04 -9.75
N PRO A 91 5.31 24.14 -9.15
CA PRO A 91 6.06 25.40 -9.13
C PRO A 91 7.44 25.17 -8.52
N GLN A 92 8.47 25.50 -9.30
CA GLN A 92 9.85 25.39 -8.86
C GLN A 92 10.15 26.56 -7.90
N PRO A 93 10.95 26.34 -6.85
CA PRO A 93 11.49 27.43 -6.07
C PRO A 93 12.26 28.40 -6.99
N PRO A 94 12.24 29.72 -6.74
CA PRO A 94 12.92 30.72 -7.58
C PRO A 94 14.42 30.45 -7.81
N CYS A 95 15.05 29.66 -6.94
CA CYS A 95 16.49 29.42 -6.93
C CYS A 95 16.93 28.16 -7.70
N GLN A 96 16.03 27.45 -8.39
CA GLN A 96 16.42 26.28 -9.19
C GLN A 96 16.52 26.64 -10.68
N PRO A 97 17.60 26.22 -11.37
CA PRO A 97 17.68 26.39 -12.81
C PRO A 97 16.51 25.63 -13.47
N PRO A 98 15.99 26.11 -14.62
CA PRO A 98 14.95 25.42 -15.36
C PRO A 98 15.35 23.95 -15.58
N SER A 99 14.47 23.03 -15.22
CA SER A 99 14.68 21.61 -15.51
C SER A 99 14.47 21.40 -17.00
N GLU A 100 15.55 21.54 -17.79
CA GLU A 100 15.57 21.26 -19.22
C GLU A 100 15.53 19.73 -19.43
N GLY A 101 14.34 19.17 -19.37
CA GLY A 101 14.08 17.77 -19.73
C GLY A 101 12.84 17.69 -20.62
N PRO A 102 12.80 16.79 -21.63
CA PRO A 102 11.70 16.67 -22.59
C PRO A 102 10.34 16.28 -21.98
N LEU A 103 10.30 16.02 -20.66
CA LEU A 103 9.09 15.70 -19.91
C LEU A 103 8.36 16.96 -19.39
N GLY A 104 9.04 18.11 -19.26
CA GLY A 104 8.50 19.33 -18.64
C GLY A 104 7.36 19.98 -19.44
N ASP A 105 7.47 19.97 -20.77
CA ASP A 105 6.48 20.61 -21.67
C ASP A 105 5.16 19.83 -21.80
N ALA A 106 5.13 18.55 -21.42
CA ALA A 106 3.94 17.70 -21.51
C ALA A 106 3.08 17.70 -20.23
N LEU A 107 3.58 18.28 -19.12
CA LEU A 107 2.90 18.28 -17.83
C LEU A 107 2.00 19.50 -17.66
N ARG A 108 0.86 19.31 -17.01
CA ARG A 108 -0.10 20.41 -16.79
C ARG A 108 0.44 21.37 -15.72
N PRO A 109 0.46 22.69 -15.95
CA PRO A 109 0.87 23.62 -14.91
C PRO A 109 -0.08 23.54 -13.71
N LEU A 110 0.47 23.55 -12.51
CA LEU A 110 -0.30 23.62 -11.26
C LEU A 110 -0.27 25.05 -10.73
N SER A 111 -1.44 25.70 -10.64
CA SER A 111 -1.53 27.07 -10.11
C SER A 111 -1.32 27.10 -8.60
N GLU A 112 -0.97 28.26 -8.04
CA GLU A 112 -0.91 28.44 -6.57
C GLU A 112 -2.25 28.13 -5.89
N GLU A 113 -3.37 28.43 -6.55
CA GLU A 113 -4.71 28.13 -6.06
C GLU A 113 -4.95 26.60 -6.00
N ASP A 114 -4.54 25.87 -7.05
CA ASP A 114 -4.64 24.41 -7.08
C ASP A 114 -3.74 23.75 -6.03
N MET A 115 -2.54 24.30 -5.80
CA MET A 115 -1.67 23.87 -4.70
C MET A 115 -2.34 24.05 -3.34
N LYS A 116 -2.98 25.20 -3.10
CA LYS A 116 -3.70 25.47 -1.86
C LYS A 116 -4.87 24.50 -1.69
N LYS A 117 -5.62 24.22 -2.76
CA LYS A 117 -6.70 23.21 -2.75
C LYS A 117 -6.15 21.82 -2.43
N LEU A 118 -5.05 21.42 -3.07
CA LEU A 118 -4.41 20.14 -2.85
C LEU A 118 -3.93 19.99 -1.40
N ALA A 119 -3.20 20.97 -0.88
CA ALA A 119 -2.74 20.98 0.51
C ALA A 119 -3.92 20.87 1.49
N THR A 120 -5.01 21.57 1.21
CA THR A 120 -6.25 21.51 2.00
C THR A 120 -6.87 20.11 1.97
N GLN A 121 -6.98 19.49 0.79
CA GLN A 121 -7.51 18.13 0.64
C GLN A 121 -6.64 17.08 1.35
N LEU A 122 -5.32 17.17 1.22
CA LEU A 122 -4.39 16.30 1.93
C LEU A 122 -4.51 16.47 3.45
N ALA A 123 -4.63 17.70 3.95
CA ALA A 123 -4.84 17.95 5.37
C ALA A 123 -6.15 17.31 5.87
N HIS A 124 -7.25 17.41 5.11
CA HIS A 124 -8.51 16.75 5.44
C HIS A 124 -8.36 15.22 5.46
N ILE A 125 -7.70 14.63 4.47
CA ILE A 125 -7.47 13.17 4.42
C ILE A 125 -6.64 12.72 5.62
N VAL A 126 -5.51 13.39 5.89
CA VAL A 126 -4.64 13.08 7.03
C VAL A 126 -5.39 13.22 8.35
N LEU A 127 -6.24 14.24 8.50
CA LEU A 127 -7.07 14.43 9.70
C LEU A 127 -8.11 13.33 9.88
N GLN A 128 -8.75 12.86 8.80
CA GLN A 128 -9.71 11.76 8.87
C GLN A 128 -9.01 10.44 9.23
N LEU A 129 -7.90 10.12 8.54
CA LEU A 129 -7.09 8.94 8.84
C LEU A 129 -6.47 9.00 10.25
N SER A 130 -6.15 10.20 10.76
CA SER A 130 -5.64 10.37 12.12
C SER A 130 -6.68 10.12 13.22
N ARG A 131 -7.97 10.01 12.87
CA ARG A 131 -9.03 9.62 13.82
C ARG A 131 -9.26 8.12 13.83
N LEU A 132 -8.83 7.40 12.79
CA LEU A 132 -8.84 5.95 12.75
C LEU A 132 -7.67 5.45 13.61
N ARG A 133 -7.99 5.09 14.85
CA ARG A 133 -7.00 4.68 15.86
C ARG A 133 -7.30 3.27 16.34
N PHE A 134 -6.24 2.54 16.61
CA PHE A 134 -6.26 1.22 17.20
C PHE A 134 -5.34 1.23 18.43
N ASP A 135 -5.64 0.35 19.37
CA ASP A 135 -4.88 0.15 20.62
C ASP A 135 -3.56 -0.60 20.41
N LYS A 136 -3.42 -1.28 19.25
CA LYS A 136 -2.23 -2.05 18.89
C LYS A 136 -1.60 -1.59 17.58
N ILE A 137 -0.30 -1.87 17.43
CA ILE A 137 0.45 -1.69 16.19
C ILE A 137 0.42 -3.03 15.43
N GLY A 138 -0.12 -3.00 14.22
CA GLY A 138 -0.27 -4.19 13.39
C GLY A 138 -0.97 -3.88 12.08
N SER A 139 -1.38 -4.93 11.37
CA SER A 139 -2.16 -4.84 10.14
C SER A 139 -3.63 -5.20 10.42
N LEU A 140 -4.55 -4.56 9.70
CA LEU A 140 -5.98 -4.76 9.90
C LEU A 140 -6.45 -6.00 9.15
N PHE A 141 -7.29 -6.82 9.76
CA PHE A 141 -7.94 -7.98 9.16
C PHE A 141 -9.43 -7.99 9.49
N GLN A 142 -10.19 -8.85 8.81
CA GLN A 142 -11.57 -9.18 9.19
C GLN A 142 -11.59 -10.61 9.75
N ASP A 143 -12.27 -10.80 10.88
CA ASP A 143 -12.54 -12.14 11.43
C ASP A 143 -13.70 -12.82 10.68
N ASP A 144 -13.98 -14.08 11.00
CA ASP A 144 -15.07 -14.87 10.38
C ASP A 144 -16.46 -14.26 10.60
N LYS A 145 -16.60 -13.34 11.55
CA LYS A 145 -17.85 -12.62 11.87
C LYS A 145 -17.90 -11.25 11.17
N GLY A 146 -16.86 -10.87 10.43
CA GLY A 146 -16.74 -9.58 9.75
C GLY A 146 -16.26 -8.43 10.64
N ASN A 147 -15.87 -8.68 11.89
CA ASN A 147 -15.30 -7.65 12.77
C ASN A 147 -13.87 -7.34 12.35
N TYR A 148 -13.48 -6.08 12.50
CA TYR A 148 -12.12 -5.65 12.23
C TYR A 148 -11.21 -5.91 13.44
N ILE A 149 -10.10 -6.59 13.20
CA ILE A 149 -9.09 -6.92 14.23
C ILE A 149 -7.70 -6.49 13.78
N VAL A 150 -6.86 -6.09 14.73
CA VAL A 150 -5.44 -5.84 14.48
C VAL A 150 -4.65 -7.12 14.72
N GLY A 151 -4.06 -7.65 13.65
CA GLY A 151 -3.21 -8.84 13.70
C GLY A 151 -1.73 -8.49 13.61
N GLU A 152 -0.92 -9.42 13.10
CA GLU A 152 0.51 -9.17 12.89
C GLU A 152 0.76 -7.94 12.02
N CYS A 153 1.92 -7.33 12.19
CA CYS A 153 2.39 -6.20 11.42
C CYS A 153 3.05 -6.68 10.12
N LEU A 154 2.31 -6.54 9.02
CA LEU A 154 2.77 -6.84 7.66
C LEU A 154 3.61 -5.70 7.06
N SER A 155 4.33 -4.93 7.90
CA SER A 155 5.15 -3.84 7.41
C SER A 155 6.26 -4.36 6.49
N GLN A 156 6.65 -3.54 5.52
CA GLN A 156 7.70 -3.88 4.56
C GLN A 156 9.01 -4.24 5.27
N SER A 157 9.32 -3.52 6.36
CA SER A 157 10.50 -3.76 7.18
C SER A 157 10.51 -5.12 7.87
N LEU A 158 9.35 -5.72 8.15
CA LEU A 158 9.25 -7.03 8.81
C LEU A 158 9.05 -8.20 7.84
N THR A 159 8.61 -7.93 6.62
CA THR A 159 8.17 -8.98 5.69
C THR A 159 8.97 -9.03 4.40
N TRP A 160 9.42 -7.89 3.86
CA TRP A 160 10.04 -7.88 2.53
C TRP A 160 11.48 -8.39 2.53
N GLN A 161 11.99 -8.69 1.33
CA GLN A 161 13.33 -9.22 1.11
C GLN A 161 13.52 -10.54 1.85
N TYR A 162 12.51 -11.41 1.77
CA TYR A 162 12.49 -12.71 2.44
C TYR A 162 12.49 -12.63 3.97
N ARG A 163 12.31 -11.45 4.57
CA ARG A 163 12.20 -11.33 6.03
C ARG A 163 10.97 -12.00 6.59
N ASP A 164 9.94 -12.22 5.78
CA ASP A 164 8.79 -13.05 6.10
C ASP A 164 9.18 -14.51 6.38
N SER A 165 10.23 -15.01 5.74
CA SER A 165 10.77 -16.36 6.00
C SER A 165 11.71 -16.46 7.21
N LEU A 166 12.06 -15.34 7.85
CA LEU A 166 12.87 -15.37 9.07
C LEU A 166 12.06 -15.97 10.22
N GLU A 167 12.58 -17.05 10.78
CA GLU A 167 12.10 -17.67 12.00
C GLU A 167 12.36 -16.76 13.22
N ASP A 168 11.60 -16.97 14.29
CA ASP A 168 11.73 -16.28 15.59
C ASP A 168 11.59 -14.75 15.56
N ILE A 169 11.06 -14.18 14.49
CA ILE A 169 10.68 -12.76 14.44
C ILE A 169 9.26 -12.58 14.97
N ASN A 170 9.13 -11.96 16.14
CA ASN A 170 7.84 -11.52 16.66
C ASN A 170 7.24 -10.47 15.72
N ARG A 171 6.14 -10.76 15.03
CA ARG A 171 5.47 -9.81 14.12
C ARG A 171 4.25 -9.13 14.76
N GLY A 172 4.05 -9.26 16.06
CA GLY A 172 2.94 -8.63 16.76
C GLY A 172 1.61 -9.39 16.63
N PRO A 173 0.46 -8.73 16.85
CA PRO A 173 0.30 -7.30 17.08
C PRO A 173 1.07 -6.81 18.31
N PHE A 174 1.53 -5.55 18.28
CA PHE A 174 2.32 -4.98 19.37
C PHE A 174 1.49 -4.02 20.21
N ASP A 175 1.56 -4.17 21.54
CA ASP A 175 0.86 -3.28 22.50
C ASP A 175 1.67 -2.01 22.81
N SER A 176 2.90 -1.89 22.32
CA SER A 176 3.74 -0.71 22.53
C SER A 176 4.68 -0.46 21.37
N GLU A 177 5.05 0.81 21.17
CA GLU A 177 6.08 1.22 20.21
C GLU A 177 7.42 0.53 20.50
N ARG A 178 7.79 0.38 21.78
CA ARG A 178 9.02 -0.31 22.18
C ARG A 178 9.05 -1.75 21.66
N ALA A 179 8.00 -2.53 21.86
CA ALA A 179 7.93 -3.91 21.39
C ALA A 179 8.01 -4.00 19.85
N TYR A 180 7.40 -3.05 19.14
CA TYR A 180 7.51 -2.94 17.69
C TYR A 180 8.94 -2.63 17.23
N LEU A 181 9.60 -1.66 17.85
CA LEU A 181 10.98 -1.27 17.53
C LEU A 181 11.97 -2.39 17.86
N GLU A 182 11.80 -3.10 18.98
CA GLU A 182 12.61 -4.26 19.34
C GLU A 182 12.48 -5.38 18.31
N SER A 183 11.25 -5.65 17.83
CA SER A 183 11.00 -6.59 16.73
C SER A 183 11.70 -6.16 15.43
N LEU A 184 11.59 -4.89 15.05
CA LEU A 184 12.27 -4.37 13.86
C LEU A 184 13.78 -4.56 13.95
N VAL A 185 14.40 -4.17 15.07
CA VAL A 185 15.84 -4.35 15.31
C VAL A 185 16.22 -5.82 15.22
N SER A 186 15.45 -6.72 15.82
CA SER A 186 15.66 -8.17 15.73
C SER A 186 15.63 -8.67 14.28
N ALA A 187 14.61 -8.26 13.50
CA ALA A 187 14.47 -8.62 12.10
C ALA A 187 15.64 -8.13 11.24
N PHE A 188 16.09 -6.88 11.44
CA PHE A 188 17.25 -6.33 10.74
C PHE A 188 18.55 -7.06 11.10
N ILE A 189 18.79 -7.32 12.39
CA ILE A 189 19.98 -8.05 12.86
C ILE A 189 19.98 -9.46 12.29
N ARG A 190 18.84 -10.16 12.33
CA ARG A 190 18.73 -11.53 11.84
C ARG A 190 18.94 -11.58 10.34
N HIS A 191 18.30 -10.70 9.58
CA HIS A 191 18.49 -10.64 8.14
C HIS A 191 19.95 -10.40 7.78
N ALA A 192 20.64 -9.48 8.48
CA ALA A 192 22.06 -9.23 8.26
C ALA A 192 22.96 -10.45 8.56
N LYS A 193 22.59 -11.33 9.50
CA LYS A 193 23.32 -12.58 9.77
C LYS A 193 23.17 -13.63 8.69
N GLU A 194 22.09 -13.59 7.92
CA GLU A 194 21.80 -14.55 6.84
C GLU A 194 22.37 -14.10 5.49
N LEU A 195 22.83 -12.85 5.38
CA LEU A 195 23.58 -12.42 4.21
C LEU A 195 24.92 -13.17 4.13
N PRO A 196 25.27 -13.73 2.97
CA PRO A 196 26.54 -14.44 2.82
C PRO A 196 27.72 -13.48 3.05
N VAL A 197 28.47 -13.74 4.12
CA VAL A 197 29.81 -13.18 4.35
C VAL A 197 30.81 -14.01 3.55
N GLY A 198 30.86 -13.79 2.25
CA GLY A 198 31.87 -14.40 1.36
C GLY A 198 32.13 -13.51 0.15
N PRO A 199 33.38 -13.41 -0.35
CA PRO A 199 33.64 -12.69 -1.58
C PRO A 199 32.87 -13.34 -2.72
N LEU A 200 32.17 -12.52 -3.51
CA LEU A 200 31.61 -12.93 -4.79
C LEU A 200 32.77 -13.50 -5.62
N SER A 201 32.74 -14.80 -5.86
CA SER A 201 33.71 -15.53 -6.71
C SER A 201 33.15 -15.72 -8.10
#